data_AF-A0A6A3CJZ0-F1
#
_entry.id   AF-A0A6A3CJZ0-F1
#
_cell.length_a   1.000
_cell.length_b   1.000
_cell.length_c   1.000
_cell.angle_alpha   90.00
_cell.angle_beta   90.00
_cell.angle_gamma   90.00
#
_symmetry.space_group_name_H-M   'P 1'
#
loop_
_entity.id
_entity.type
_entity.pdbx_description
1 polymer ?
#
loop_
_entity_poly.entity_id
_entity_poly.type
_entity_poly.pdbx_seq_one_letter_code
_entity_poly.pdbx_strand_id
1 'polypeptide(L)'
;MGVSRETCTVLDLSPVNYTFQVQAMSAEKLLFVLPAIFSVGLRDDDNDSLIKYSRFMSPHHKESDHVKELVQGVIEGETRVIAAAMTMEEIFKGTKEFKHETQMEAANQAKIDVAEAKMK
;
A
#
# COMPACT_ATOMS: atom_id res chain seq x y z
N MET A 1 44.17 19.23 -0.19
CA MET A 1 42.73 19.52 -0.40
C MET A 1 42.04 18.22 -0.79
N GLY A 2 41.36 17.56 0.15
CA GLY A 2 40.57 16.37 -0.15
C GLY A 2 39.24 16.80 -0.73
N VAL A 3 38.94 16.40 -1.96
CA VAL A 3 37.63 16.64 -2.58
C VAL A 3 36.67 15.63 -1.97
N SER A 4 35.73 16.10 -1.14
CA SER A 4 34.64 15.26 -0.64
C SER A 4 33.79 14.84 -1.84
N ARG A 5 33.66 13.53 -2.06
CA ARG A 5 32.87 12.98 -3.16
C ARG A 5 31.43 12.88 -2.68
N GLU A 6 30.63 13.88 -3.01
CA GLU A 6 29.19 13.84 -2.74
C GLU A 6 28.51 12.98 -3.80
N THR A 7 27.93 11.86 -3.38
CA THR A 7 27.11 11.01 -4.25
C THR A 7 25.65 11.40 -4.09
N CYS A 8 25.07 11.98 -5.12
CA CYS A 8 23.63 12.25 -5.18
C CYS A 8 22.93 11.09 -5.90
N THR A 9 21.88 10.54 -5.29
CA THR A 9 21.04 9.49 -5.88
C THR A 9 19.71 10.10 -6.29
N VAL A 10 19.38 10.00 -7.57
CA VAL A 10 18.07 10.44 -8.08
C VAL A 10 17.02 9.40 -7.68
N LEU A 11 16.03 9.82 -6.90
CA LEU A 11 14.89 8.99 -6.54
C LEU A 11 13.84 9.09 -7.65
N ASP A 12 13.51 7.97 -8.27
CA ASP A 12 12.35 7.87 -9.15
C ASP A 12 11.08 7.81 -8.29
N LEU A 13 10.18 8.77 -8.50
CA LEU A 13 8.96 8.95 -7.72
C LEU A 13 7.72 8.40 -8.45
N SER A 14 7.91 7.79 -9.62
CA SER A 14 6.83 7.20 -10.39
C SER A 14 6.09 6.12 -9.56
N PRO A 15 4.75 6.12 -9.57
CA PRO A 15 3.97 5.08 -8.89
C PRO A 15 4.31 3.68 -9.43
N VAL A 16 4.41 2.71 -8.52
CA VAL A 16 4.66 1.31 -8.85
C VAL A 16 3.35 0.53 -8.76
N ASN A 17 3.04 -0.25 -9.79
CA ASN A 17 1.84 -1.07 -9.83
C ASN A 17 2.13 -2.47 -9.28
N TYR A 18 1.26 -2.93 -8.39
CA TYR A 18 1.28 -4.28 -7.85
C TYR A 18 -0.05 -4.95 -8.14
N THR A 19 0.02 -6.19 -8.62
CA THR A 19 -1.15 -7.02 -8.93
C THR A 19 -1.24 -8.13 -7.91
N PHE A 20 -2.40 -8.28 -7.27
CA PHE A 20 -2.64 -9.34 -6.31
C PHE A 20 -4.01 -9.99 -6.50
N GLN A 21 -4.14 -11.19 -5.95
CA GLN A 21 -5.41 -11.85 -5.75
C GLN A 21 -5.69 -11.90 -4.25
N VAL A 22 -6.56 -11.01 -3.77
CA VAL A 22 -6.90 -10.95 -2.36
C VAL A 22 -7.96 -11.99 -2.06
N GLN A 23 -7.70 -12.88 -1.11
CA GLN A 23 -8.70 -13.80 -0.57
C GLN A 23 -9.42 -13.13 0.59
N ALA A 24 -10.74 -13.00 0.48
CA ALA A 24 -11.57 -12.33 1.48
C ALA A 24 -12.90 -13.08 1.72
N MET A 25 -13.59 -12.65 2.77
CA MET A 25 -14.87 -13.21 3.19
C MET A 25 -15.89 -12.07 3.34
N SER A 26 -17.10 -12.25 2.80
CA SER A 26 -18.19 -11.27 2.97
C SER A 26 -18.83 -11.35 4.36
N ALA A 27 -19.69 -10.38 4.67
CA ALA A 27 -20.58 -10.40 5.84
C ALA A 27 -21.46 -11.66 5.90
N GLU A 28 -21.78 -12.25 4.74
CA GLU A 28 -22.56 -13.48 4.62
C GLU A 28 -21.70 -14.76 4.74
N LYS A 29 -20.41 -14.61 5.08
CA LYS A 29 -19.42 -15.67 5.22
C LYS A 29 -19.13 -16.43 3.92
N LEU A 30 -19.35 -15.78 2.78
CA LEU A 30 -19.00 -16.32 1.48
C LEU A 30 -17.54 -15.95 1.15
N LEU A 31 -16.74 -16.95 0.81
CA LEU A 31 -15.36 -16.77 0.38
C LEU A 31 -15.31 -16.31 -1.07
N PHE A 32 -14.40 -15.40 -1.38
CA PHE A 32 -14.16 -14.92 -2.74
C PHE A 32 -12.70 -14.51 -2.95
N VAL A 33 -12.33 -14.41 -4.24
CA VAL A 33 -11.04 -13.91 -4.68
C VAL A 33 -11.26 -12.60 -5.42
N LEU A 34 -10.63 -11.54 -4.95
CA LEU A 34 -10.65 -10.23 -5.59
C LEU A 34 -9.33 -10.00 -6.33
N PRO A 35 -9.33 -10.09 -7.67
CA PRO A 35 -8.19 -9.66 -8.48
C PRO A 35 -8.14 -8.13 -8.48
N ALA A 36 -7.02 -7.56 -8.05
CA ALA A 36 -6.88 -6.11 -7.96
C ALA A 36 -5.46 -5.65 -8.32
N ILE A 37 -5.39 -4.48 -8.94
CA ILE A 37 -4.13 -3.78 -9.23
C ILE A 37 -4.12 -2.52 -8.37
N PHE A 38 -3.10 -2.39 -7.54
CA PHE A 38 -2.89 -1.23 -6.69
C PHE A 38 -1.63 -0.50 -7.12
N SER A 39 -1.72 0.83 -7.19
CA SER A 39 -0.58 1.70 -7.48
C SER A 39 -0.09 2.31 -6.18
N VAL A 40 1.16 2.03 -5.80
CA VAL A 40 1.81 2.63 -4.64
C VAL A 40 2.73 3.74 -5.13
N GLY A 41 2.45 4.96 -4.69
CA GLY A 41 3.23 6.15 -5.03
C GLY A 41 3.37 7.09 -3.85
N LEU A 42 4.12 8.16 -4.04
CA LEU A 42 4.24 9.23 -3.05
C LEU A 42 2.93 10.01 -2.93
N ARG A 43 2.65 10.46 -1.71
CA ARG A 43 1.74 11.56 -1.46
C ARG A 43 2.57 12.85 -1.43
N ASP A 44 2.20 13.82 -2.27
CA ASP A 44 2.93 15.09 -2.44
C ASP A 44 2.77 16.08 -1.27
N ASP A 45 1.99 15.75 -0.24
CA ASP A 45 1.62 16.67 0.84
C ASP A 45 2.48 16.57 2.12
N ASP A 46 3.45 15.65 2.19
CA ASP A 46 4.19 15.39 3.43
C ASP A 46 5.64 14.94 3.21
N ASN A 47 6.58 15.70 3.80
CA ASN A 47 8.03 15.42 3.74
C ASN A 47 8.37 14.08 4.43
N ASP A 48 7.57 13.70 5.43
CA ASP A 48 7.71 12.43 6.13
C ASP A 48 7.44 11.23 5.21
N SER A 49 6.45 11.36 4.32
CA SER A 49 6.13 10.37 3.27
C SER A 49 7.28 10.20 2.27
N LEU A 50 8.07 11.24 2.02
CA LEU A 50 9.26 11.19 1.18
C LEU A 50 10.40 10.37 1.80
N ILE A 51 10.63 10.55 3.10
CA ILE A 51 11.63 9.75 3.84
C ILE A 51 11.20 8.28 3.93
N LYS A 52 9.92 8.03 4.13
CA LYS A 52 9.34 6.68 4.12
C LYS A 52 9.55 5.99 2.79
N TYR A 53 9.11 6.64 1.72
CA TYR A 53 9.25 6.12 0.36
C TYR A 53 10.72 5.91 0.01
N SER A 54 11.62 6.87 0.27
CA SER A 54 13.05 6.70 -0.05
C SER A 54 13.72 5.53 0.68
N ARG A 55 13.29 5.22 1.91
CA ARG A 55 13.77 4.04 2.66
C ARG A 55 13.17 2.73 2.13
N PHE A 56 11.88 2.74 1.77
CA PHE A 56 11.12 1.57 1.32
C PHE A 56 11.33 1.20 -0.15
N MET A 57 11.55 2.22 -0.97
CA MET A 57 11.48 2.21 -2.42
C MET A 57 12.81 2.66 -3.03
N SER A 58 13.94 2.40 -2.36
CA SER A 58 15.24 2.56 -3.03
C SER A 58 15.24 1.71 -4.31
N PRO A 59 15.81 2.16 -5.44
CA PRO A 59 15.78 1.45 -6.71
C PRO A 59 16.30 0.00 -6.65
N HIS A 60 17.08 -0.35 -5.62
CA HIS A 60 17.54 -1.72 -5.37
C HIS A 60 16.53 -2.63 -4.65
N HIS A 61 15.44 -2.08 -4.11
CA HIS A 61 14.49 -2.78 -3.22
C HIS A 61 13.02 -2.71 -3.66
N LYS A 62 12.63 -1.79 -4.56
CA LYS A 62 11.22 -1.60 -5.01
C LYS A 62 10.54 -2.88 -5.51
N GLU A 63 11.30 -3.76 -6.15
CA GLU A 63 10.85 -5.02 -6.73
C GLU A 63 11.18 -6.25 -5.87
N SER A 64 11.82 -6.05 -4.71
CA SER A 64 12.19 -7.16 -3.82
C SER A 64 10.93 -7.87 -3.32
N ASP A 65 11.03 -9.20 -3.19
CA ASP A 65 9.93 -10.03 -2.71
C ASP A 65 9.42 -9.56 -1.34
N HIS A 66 10.34 -9.11 -0.47
CA HIS A 66 9.99 -8.57 0.84
C HIS A 66 9.07 -7.35 0.78
N VAL A 67 9.30 -6.42 -0.15
CA VAL A 67 8.45 -5.24 -0.32
C VAL A 67 7.09 -5.64 -0.88
N LYS A 68 7.06 -6.59 -1.83
CA LYS A 68 5.81 -7.14 -2.38
C LYS A 68 4.97 -7.82 -1.30
N GLU A 69 5.58 -8.65 -0.46
CA GLU A 69 4.93 -9.33 0.66
C GLU A 69 4.33 -8.33 1.65
N LEU A 70 5.05 -7.26 2.00
CA LEU A 70 4.51 -6.25 2.91
C LEU A 70 3.33 -5.50 2.31
N VAL A 71 3.47 -5.00 1.07
CA VAL A 71 2.40 -4.28 0.38
C VAL A 71 1.16 -5.17 0.25
N GLN A 72 1.35 -6.44 -0.12
CA GLN A 72 0.28 -7.43 -0.19
C GLN A 72 -0.35 -7.66 1.18
N GLY A 73 0.44 -7.84 2.25
CA GLY A 73 -0.06 -8.08 3.60
C GLY A 73 -0.95 -6.96 4.12
N VAL A 74 -0.54 -5.70 3.91
CA VAL A 74 -1.33 -4.51 4.28
C VAL A 74 -2.65 -4.50 3.50
N ILE A 75 -2.58 -4.64 2.17
CA ILE A 75 -3.76 -4.54 1.31
C ILE A 75 -4.74 -5.68 1.58
N GLU A 76 -4.26 -6.90 1.76
CA GLU A 76 -5.11 -8.03 2.14
C GLU A 76 -5.75 -7.84 3.51
N GLY A 77 -4.98 -7.32 4.49
CA GLY A 77 -5.48 -7.00 5.82
C GLY A 77 -6.68 -6.06 5.75
N GLU A 78 -6.50 -4.90 5.12
CA GLU A 78 -7.54 -3.87 4.99
C GLU A 78 -8.74 -4.36 4.16
N THR A 79 -8.48 -4.99 3.02
CA THR A 79 -9.54 -5.52 2.15
C THR A 79 -10.38 -6.55 2.89
N ARG A 80 -9.79 -7.41 3.74
CA ARG A 80 -10.53 -8.40 4.53
C ARG A 80 -11.43 -7.75 5.58
N VAL A 81 -10.99 -6.66 6.22
CA VAL A 81 -11.79 -5.92 7.20
C VAL A 81 -13.02 -5.32 6.54
N ILE A 82 -12.84 -4.63 5.40
CA ILE A 82 -13.92 -3.99 4.66
C ILE A 82 -14.87 -5.04 4.08
N ALA A 83 -14.34 -6.09 3.45
CA ALA A 83 -15.15 -7.16 2.88
C ALA A 83 -16.02 -7.87 3.92
N ALA A 84 -15.51 -8.06 5.14
CA ALA A 84 -16.26 -8.70 6.22
C ALA A 84 -17.49 -7.89 6.67
N ALA A 85 -17.53 -6.60 6.38
CA ALA A 85 -18.66 -5.72 6.69
C ALA A 85 -19.70 -5.61 5.55
N MET A 86 -19.40 -6.12 4.36
CA MET A 86 -20.24 -5.97 3.16
C MET A 86 -20.79 -7.30 2.67
N THR A 87 -22.02 -7.30 2.15
CA THR A 87 -22.60 -8.46 1.45
C THR A 87 -21.91 -8.70 0.11
N MET A 88 -22.06 -9.91 -0.44
CA MET A 88 -21.54 -10.19 -1.80
C MET A 88 -22.14 -9.24 -2.83
N GLU A 89 -23.43 -8.96 -2.72
CA GLU A 89 -24.12 -8.10 -3.67
C GLU A 89 -23.58 -6.65 -3.61
N GLU A 90 -23.28 -6.13 -2.42
CA GLU A 90 -22.64 -4.82 -2.25
C GLU A 90 -21.20 -4.79 -2.77
N ILE A 91 -20.42 -5.85 -2.53
CA ILE A 91 -19.04 -5.96 -3.04
C ILE A 91 -19.04 -5.95 -4.59
N PHE A 92 -19.97 -6.65 -5.23
CA PHE A 92 -20.06 -6.72 -6.69
C PHE A 92 -20.74 -5.50 -7.33
N LYS A 93 -21.72 -4.89 -6.66
CA LYS A 93 -22.47 -3.73 -7.17
C LYS A 93 -21.76 -2.39 -6.90
N GLY A 94 -21.00 -2.32 -5.80
CA GLY A 94 -20.32 -1.13 -5.28
C GLY A 94 -18.83 -1.07 -5.59
N THR A 95 -18.37 -1.55 -6.76
CA THR A 95 -16.94 -1.60 -7.11
C THR A 95 -16.26 -0.22 -7.05
N LYS A 96 -17.03 0.88 -7.11
CA LYS A 96 -16.53 2.26 -6.95
C LYS A 96 -16.38 2.66 -5.48
N GLU A 97 -17.39 2.44 -4.64
CA GLU A 97 -17.31 2.77 -3.21
C GLU A 97 -16.31 1.86 -2.49
N PHE A 98 -16.33 0.55 -2.76
CA PHE A 98 -15.40 -0.42 -2.21
C PHE A 98 -13.94 -0.07 -2.52
N LYS A 99 -13.68 0.31 -3.78
CA LYS A 99 -12.34 0.75 -4.23
C LYS A 99 -11.92 2.03 -3.53
N HIS A 100 -12.85 2.98 -3.34
CA HIS A 100 -12.55 4.26 -2.69
C HIS A 100 -12.24 4.08 -1.20
N GLU A 101 -13.04 3.30 -0.48
CA GLU A 101 -12.88 3.04 0.95
C GLU A 101 -11.58 2.27 1.24
N THR A 102 -11.30 1.22 0.46
CA THR A 102 -10.03 0.46 0.55
C THR A 102 -8.81 1.33 0.28
N GLN A 103 -8.88 2.24 -0.70
CA GLN A 103 -7.79 3.17 -1.00
C GLN A 103 -7.57 4.21 0.11
N MET A 104 -8.64 4.68 0.74
CA MET A 104 -8.55 5.66 1.83
C MET A 104 -7.99 5.04 3.12
N GLU A 105 -8.45 3.84 3.49
CA GLU A 105 -8.05 3.21 4.75
C GLU A 105 -6.60 2.73 4.72
N ALA A 106 -6.19 2.05 3.64
CA ALA A 106 -4.79 1.64 3.45
C ALA A 106 -3.82 2.85 3.47
N ALA A 107 -4.25 4.01 2.95
CA ALA A 107 -3.45 5.23 2.98
C ALA A 107 -3.37 5.86 4.38
N ASN A 108 -4.36 5.66 5.25
CA ASN A 108 -4.35 6.14 6.63
C ASN A 108 -3.50 5.23 7.53
N GLN A 109 -3.64 3.91 7.42
CA GLN A 109 -2.88 2.98 8.26
C GLN A 109 -1.38 3.02 7.97
N ALA A 110 -0.98 3.16 6.69
CA ALA A 110 0.43 3.39 6.32
C ALA A 110 1.03 4.66 6.96
N LYS A 111 0.20 5.67 7.27
CA LYS A 111 0.65 6.87 8.00
C LYS A 111 0.84 6.56 9.48
N ILE A 112 -0.05 5.78 10.09
CA ILE A 112 -0.03 5.39 11.52
C ILE A 112 1.17 4.50 11.83
N ASP A 113 1.37 3.41 11.07
CA ASP A 113 2.42 2.43 11.37
C ASP A 113 3.83 3.05 11.31
N VAL A 114 4.02 4.03 10.43
CA VAL A 114 5.30 4.75 10.42
C VAL A 114 5.43 5.78 11.53
N ALA A 115 4.33 6.44 11.94
CA ALA A 115 4.39 7.32 13.09
C ALA A 115 4.80 6.54 14.36
N GLU A 116 4.27 5.32 14.54
CA GLU A 116 4.61 4.45 15.66
C GLU A 116 6.07 3.94 15.59
N ALA A 117 6.56 3.59 14.39
CA ALA A 117 7.95 3.20 14.17
C ALA A 117 8.97 4.32 14.46
N LYS A 118 8.54 5.60 14.49
CA LYS A 118 9.38 6.75 14.87
C LYS A 118 9.39 7.06 16.37
N MET A 119 8.53 6.44 17.17
CA MET A 119 8.43 6.67 18.63
C MET A 119 9.25 5.67 19.49
N LYS A 120 10.01 4.77 18.86
CA LYS A 120 10.95 3.87 19.53
C LYS A 120 12.40 4.21 19.24
#